data_AF-B7Q2K7-F1
#
_entry.id   AF-B7Q2K7-F1
#
_cell.length_a   1.000
_cell.length_b   1.000
_cell.length_c   1.000
_cell.angle_alpha   90.00
_cell.angle_beta   90.00
_cell.angle_gamma   90.00
#
_symmetry.space_group_name_H-M   'P 1'
#
loop_
_entity.id
_entity.type
_entity.pdbx_description
1 polymer ?
#
loop_
_entity_poly.entity_id
_entity_poly.type
_entity_poly.pdbx_seq_one_letter_code
_entity_poly.pdbx_strand_id
1 'polypeptide(L)'
;MYCVYYENKSVFTILGRRYVTRDGDFPTFWNPLVNMDTNNFLRKLDQMGEEIPADAPWDAPHAEEWDRMTFQDFINKTCWTRAGKVFAEFFIAISVASEAYESSLLWFLWYVKQCGGVKRLFLVKNGGQARY
;
A
#
# COMPACT_ATOMS: atom_id res chain seq x y z
N MET A 1 -4.88 13.81 -5.36
CA MET A 1 -5.04 13.51 -3.91
C MET A 1 -3.75 13.95 -3.21
N TYR A 2 -3.82 14.66 -2.09
CA TYR A 2 -2.66 15.20 -1.37
C TYR A 2 -2.71 14.78 0.11
N CYS A 3 -1.55 14.48 0.71
CA CYS A 3 -1.38 14.15 2.12
C CYS A 3 -0.70 15.35 2.81
N VAL A 4 -1.27 15.83 3.92
CA VAL A 4 -0.65 16.90 4.74
C VAL A 4 -0.42 16.34 6.13
N TYR A 5 0.80 16.51 6.63
CA TYR A 5 1.19 16.17 7.99
C TYR A 5 0.96 17.40 8.88
N TYR A 6 0.21 17.23 9.97
CA TYR A 6 0.00 18.28 10.96
C TYR A 6 -0.02 17.66 12.35
N GLU A 7 0.88 18.10 13.25
CA GLU A 7 0.90 17.72 14.68
C GLU A 7 0.72 16.21 14.95
N ASN A 8 1.60 15.36 14.39
CA ASN A 8 1.55 13.89 14.51
C ASN A 8 0.31 13.20 13.90
N LYS A 9 -0.49 13.91 13.11
CA LYS A 9 -1.63 13.36 12.37
C LYS A 9 -1.39 13.47 10.87
N SER A 10 -1.63 12.38 10.15
CA SER A 10 -1.67 12.36 8.69
C SER A 10 -3.10 12.59 8.24
N VAL A 11 -3.31 13.61 7.41
CA VAL A 11 -4.62 13.90 6.80
C VAL A 11 -4.59 13.43 5.35
N PHE A 12 -5.40 12.40 5.06
CA PHE A 12 -5.57 11.82 3.74
C PHE A 12 -6.86 12.34 3.10
N THR A 13 -6.82 12.82 1.85
CA THR A 13 -8.05 13.23 1.15
C THR A 13 -8.44 12.19 0.10
N ILE A 14 -9.32 11.24 0.44
CA ILE A 14 -9.82 10.18 -0.44
C ILE A 14 -11.18 10.60 -1.01
N LEU A 15 -11.33 10.65 -2.34
CA LEU A 15 -12.59 11.00 -3.02
C LEU A 15 -13.26 12.31 -2.52
N GLY A 16 -12.44 13.32 -2.22
CA GLY A 16 -12.92 14.63 -1.72
C GLY A 16 -13.31 14.65 -0.23
N ARG A 17 -13.18 13.53 0.49
CA ARG A 17 -13.36 13.47 1.94
C ARG A 17 -12.01 13.43 2.65
N ARG A 18 -11.85 14.24 3.70
CA ARG A 18 -10.68 14.24 4.58
C ARG A 18 -10.81 13.13 5.62
N TYR A 19 -9.79 12.30 5.70
CA TYR A 19 -9.60 11.23 6.68
C TYR A 19 -8.38 11.59 7.51
N VAL A 20 -8.56 11.63 8.83
CA VAL A 20 -7.51 11.98 9.78
C VAL A 20 -7.12 10.70 10.50
N THR A 21 -5.82 10.42 10.62
CA THR A 21 -5.33 9.40 11.54
C THR A 21 -5.68 9.83 12.96
N ARG A 22 -6.64 9.14 13.59
CA ARG A 22 -7.10 9.52 14.93
C ARG A 22 -6.11 9.06 16.00
N ASP A 23 -5.54 7.87 15.83
CA ASP A 23 -4.43 7.29 16.59
C ASP A 23 -3.72 6.23 15.72
N GLY A 24 -2.40 6.39 15.46
CA GLY A 24 -1.58 5.45 14.68
C GLY A 24 -1.23 5.88 13.24
N ASP A 25 -0.49 5.03 12.53
CA ASP A 25 0.09 5.33 11.20
C ASP A 25 -0.90 5.13 10.04
N PHE A 26 -2.08 4.56 10.31
CA PHE A 26 -3.08 4.21 9.30
C PHE A 26 -4.36 5.07 9.42
N PRO A 27 -4.99 5.45 8.30
CA PRO A 27 -6.26 6.19 8.34
C PRO A 27 -7.35 5.35 8.99
N THR A 28 -8.04 5.92 9.97
CA THR A 28 -9.25 5.32 10.54
C THR A 28 -10.46 5.80 9.75
N PHE A 29 -11.22 4.87 9.20
CA PHE A 29 -12.46 5.15 8.50
C PHE A 29 -13.65 5.06 9.46
N TRP A 30 -14.66 5.92 9.27
CA TRP A 30 -15.92 5.82 10.04
C TRP A 30 -16.68 4.52 9.76
N ASN A 31 -16.51 3.94 8.57
CA ASN A 31 -17.15 2.70 8.19
C ASN A 31 -16.24 1.50 8.58
N PRO A 32 -16.69 0.60 9.48
CA PRO A 32 -15.88 -0.54 9.93
C PRO A 32 -15.53 -1.51 8.79
N LEU A 33 -16.38 -1.64 7.77
CA LEU A 33 -16.09 -2.49 6.60
C LEU A 33 -14.89 -1.96 5.82
N VAL A 34 -14.72 -0.64 5.74
CA VAL A 34 -13.56 -0.03 5.06
C VAL A 34 -12.28 -0.25 5.87
N ASN A 35 -12.36 -0.20 7.20
CA ASN A 35 -11.22 -0.54 8.06
C ASN A 35 -10.82 -2.01 7.89
N MET A 36 -11.79 -2.93 7.86
CA MET A 36 -11.52 -4.35 7.64
C MET A 36 -10.93 -4.63 6.26
N ASP A 37 -11.49 -4.02 5.22
CA ASP A 37 -11.03 -4.14 3.84
C ASP A 37 -9.59 -3.64 3.68
N THR A 38 -9.30 -2.47 4.25
CA THR A 38 -7.95 -1.89 4.27
C THR A 38 -6.95 -2.79 5.02
N ASN A 39 -7.33 -3.30 6.19
CA ASN A 39 -6.50 -4.23 6.95
C ASN A 39 -6.24 -5.53 6.18
N ASN A 40 -7.26 -6.09 5.53
CA ASN A 40 -7.14 -7.29 4.71
C ASN A 40 -6.18 -7.08 3.53
N PHE A 41 -6.28 -5.94 2.84
CA PHE A 41 -5.36 -5.59 1.76
C PHE A 41 -3.90 -5.54 2.24
N LEU A 42 -3.64 -4.80 3.32
CA LEU A 42 -2.28 -4.65 3.87
C LEU A 42 -1.70 -5.99 4.35
N ARG A 43 -2.51 -6.80 5.04
CA ARG A 43 -2.10 -8.14 5.49
C ARG A 43 -1.76 -9.06 4.34
N LYS A 44 -2.54 -9.05 3.26
CA LYS A 44 -2.27 -9.87 2.08
C LYS A 44 -0.96 -9.48 1.41
N LEU A 45 -0.70 -8.17 1.24
CA LEU A 45 0.56 -7.70 0.70
C LEU A 45 1.76 -8.17 1.52
N ASP A 46 1.65 -8.11 2.86
CA ASP A 46 2.73 -8.54 3.76
C ASP A 46 2.97 -10.05 3.63
N GLN A 47 1.90 -10.86 3.66
CA GLN A 47 1.97 -12.32 3.51
C GLN A 47 2.57 -12.73 2.16
N MET A 48 2.12 -12.12 1.06
CA MET A 48 2.68 -12.40 -0.27
C MET A 48 4.15 -11.96 -0.36
N GLY A 49 4.52 -10.85 0.28
CA GLY A 49 5.91 -10.38 0.35
C GLY A 49 6.82 -11.30 1.17
N GLU A 50 6.31 -11.99 2.19
CA GLU A 50 7.06 -12.98 2.97
C GLU A 50 7.51 -14.16 2.10
N GLU A 51 6.65 -14.60 1.16
CA GLU A 51 6.90 -15.74 0.27
C GLU A 51 7.96 -15.47 -0.82
N ILE A 52 8.30 -14.21 -1.09
CA ILE A 52 9.22 -13.84 -2.18
C ILE A 52 10.68 -13.89 -1.73
N PRO A 53 11.56 -14.69 -2.34
CA PRO A 53 12.99 -14.63 -2.02
C PRO A 53 13.56 -13.22 -2.34
N ALA A 54 14.35 -12.65 -1.43
CA ALA A 54 14.89 -11.30 -1.60
C ALA A 54 15.87 -11.23 -2.79
N ASP A 55 16.63 -12.29 -2.99
CA ASP A 55 17.74 -12.40 -3.93
C ASP A 55 17.26 -12.83 -5.33
N ALA A 56 16.12 -13.54 -5.38
CA ALA A 56 15.57 -14.16 -6.58
C ALA A 56 14.04 -14.15 -6.54
N PRO A 57 13.39 -13.00 -6.82
CA PRO A 57 11.92 -12.89 -6.73
C PRO A 57 11.18 -13.83 -7.69
N TRP A 58 11.79 -14.20 -8.82
CA TRP A 58 11.24 -15.15 -9.79
C TRP A 58 11.18 -16.60 -9.28
N ASP A 59 11.87 -16.93 -8.18
CA ASP A 59 11.82 -18.26 -7.55
C ASP A 59 10.66 -18.40 -6.53
N ALA A 60 9.85 -17.35 -6.35
CA ALA A 60 8.67 -17.43 -5.48
C ALA A 60 7.67 -18.48 -6.00
N PRO A 61 6.96 -19.20 -5.12
CA PRO A 61 6.03 -20.27 -5.53
C PRO A 61 4.98 -19.86 -6.57
N HIS A 62 4.59 -18.58 -6.55
CA HIS A 62 3.57 -17.98 -7.40
C HIS A 62 4.14 -16.91 -8.33
N ALA A 63 5.45 -16.90 -8.60
CA ALA A 63 6.13 -15.85 -9.34
C ALA A 63 5.49 -15.57 -10.71
N GLU A 64 5.24 -16.59 -11.53
CA GLU A 64 4.64 -16.42 -12.87
C GLU A 64 3.22 -15.83 -12.82
N GLU A 65 2.42 -16.20 -11.82
CA GLU A 65 1.07 -15.66 -11.64
C GLU A 65 1.13 -14.18 -11.23
N TRP A 66 1.99 -13.86 -10.27
CA TRP A 66 2.12 -12.49 -9.78
C TRP A 66 2.81 -11.58 -10.80
N ASP A 67 3.69 -12.11 -11.65
CA ASP A 67 4.36 -11.32 -12.67
C ASP A 67 3.42 -10.95 -13.83
N ARG A 68 2.48 -11.83 -14.15
CA ARG A 68 1.42 -11.56 -15.15
C ARG A 68 0.27 -10.70 -14.63
N MET A 69 0.15 -10.53 -13.32
CA MET A 69 -0.92 -9.75 -12.71
C MET A 69 -0.47 -8.31 -12.51
N THR A 70 -1.28 -7.36 -12.98
CA THR A 70 -1.05 -5.96 -12.63
C THR A 70 -1.50 -5.69 -11.20
N PHE A 71 -0.99 -4.63 -10.61
CA PHE A 71 -1.51 -4.17 -9.32
C PHE A 71 -2.97 -3.79 -9.35
N GLN A 72 -3.40 -3.14 -10.42
CA GLN A 72 -4.80 -2.73 -10.53
C GLN A 72 -5.71 -3.96 -10.50
N ASP A 73 -5.29 -5.07 -11.13
CA ASP A 73 -6.00 -6.35 -11.05
C ASP A 73 -6.01 -6.89 -9.62
N PHE A 74 -4.87 -6.83 -8.92
CA PHE A 74 -4.78 -7.25 -7.52
C PHE A 74 -5.70 -6.44 -6.60
N ILE A 75 -5.73 -5.11 -6.74
CA ILE A 75 -6.63 -4.21 -5.99
C ILE A 75 -8.09 -4.58 -6.30
N ASN A 76 -8.41 -4.79 -7.57
CA ASN A 76 -9.76 -5.13 -8.00
C ASN A 76 -10.23 -6.47 -7.45
N LYS A 77 -9.33 -7.46 -7.32
CA LYS A 77 -9.61 -8.78 -6.75
C LYS A 77 -9.66 -8.78 -5.22
N THR A 78 -8.84 -7.94 -4.56
CA THR A 78 -8.64 -7.99 -3.11
C THR A 78 -9.54 -7.04 -2.34
N CYS A 79 -9.77 -5.83 -2.84
CA CYS A 79 -10.51 -4.80 -2.13
C CYS A 79 -12.02 -4.88 -2.43
N TRP A 80 -12.83 -4.94 -1.39
CA TRP A 80 -14.28 -5.07 -1.48
C TRP A 80 -14.99 -3.72 -1.58
N THR A 81 -14.43 -2.68 -0.97
CA THR A 81 -15.04 -1.37 -0.84
C THR A 81 -14.40 -0.36 -1.79
N ARG A 82 -15.19 0.57 -2.31
CA ARG A 82 -14.66 1.67 -3.15
C ARG A 82 -13.61 2.51 -2.41
N ALA A 83 -13.81 2.75 -1.11
CA ALA A 83 -12.84 3.49 -0.30
C ALA A 83 -11.54 2.71 -0.09
N GLY A 84 -11.61 1.38 0.11
CA GLY A 84 -10.44 0.51 0.19
C GLY A 84 -9.64 0.47 -1.11
N LYS A 85 -10.32 0.43 -2.27
CA LYS A 85 -9.65 0.52 -3.59
C LYS A 85 -8.86 1.82 -3.75
N VAL A 86 -9.48 2.96 -3.46
CA VAL A 86 -8.77 4.26 -3.58
C VAL A 86 -7.64 4.37 -2.55
N PHE A 87 -7.80 3.81 -1.36
CA PHE A 87 -6.71 3.73 -0.39
C PHE A 87 -5.54 2.88 -0.92
N ALA A 88 -5.82 1.72 -1.51
CA ALA A 88 -4.80 0.84 -2.09
C ALA A 88 -4.05 1.49 -3.27
N GLU A 89 -4.78 2.13 -4.18
CA GLU A 89 -4.21 2.91 -5.28
C GLU A 89 -3.30 4.02 -4.75
N PHE A 90 -3.75 4.75 -3.74
CA PHE A 90 -2.94 5.77 -3.08
C PHE A 90 -1.68 5.20 -2.42
N PHE A 91 -1.80 4.07 -1.71
CA PHE A 91 -0.68 3.40 -1.06
C PHE A 91 0.40 2.98 -2.07
N ILE A 92 -0.01 2.47 -3.23
CA ILE A 92 0.93 2.12 -4.30
C ILE A 92 1.55 3.40 -4.88
N ALA A 93 0.74 4.40 -5.21
CA ALA A 93 1.22 5.65 -5.80
C ALA A 93 2.28 6.35 -4.93
N ILE A 94 2.12 6.36 -3.60
CA ILE A 94 3.12 6.95 -2.69
C ILE A 94 4.36 6.07 -2.53
N SER A 95 4.24 4.74 -2.65
CA SER A 95 5.37 3.82 -2.45
C SER A 95 6.35 3.82 -3.62
N VAL A 96 5.87 4.02 -4.85
CA VAL A 96 6.64 3.80 -6.09
C VAL A 96 6.56 4.96 -7.08
N ALA A 97 6.02 6.11 -6.67
CA ALA A 97 5.94 7.34 -7.47
C ALA A 97 5.31 7.12 -8.87
N SER A 98 3.98 7.14 -8.89
CA SER A 98 3.08 7.38 -10.05
C SER A 98 2.92 6.36 -11.19
N GLU A 99 3.89 5.53 -11.57
CA GLU A 99 3.74 4.66 -12.78
C GLU A 99 3.52 3.17 -12.51
N ALA A 100 3.56 2.73 -11.26
CA ALA A 100 3.57 1.31 -10.94
C ALA A 100 2.21 0.60 -11.04
N TYR A 101 1.09 1.29 -11.30
CA TYR A 101 -0.22 0.64 -11.34
C TYR A 101 -0.37 -0.33 -12.53
N GLU A 102 0.40 -0.13 -13.61
CA GLU A 102 0.49 -1.04 -14.76
C GLU A 102 1.64 -2.06 -14.63
N SER A 103 2.47 -1.93 -13.61
CA SER A 103 3.63 -2.80 -13.42
C SER A 103 3.23 -4.18 -12.86
N SER A 104 4.17 -5.12 -12.94
CA SER A 104 4.04 -6.47 -12.37
C SER A 104 3.85 -6.42 -10.85
N LEU A 105 2.88 -7.20 -10.34
CA LEU A 105 2.65 -7.36 -8.91
C LEU A 105 3.86 -8.03 -8.23
N LEU A 106 4.52 -8.98 -8.90
CA LEU A 106 5.72 -9.64 -8.39
C LEU A 106 6.83 -8.63 -8.09
N TRP A 107 7.11 -7.74 -9.05
CA TRP A 107 8.14 -6.71 -8.92
C TRP A 107 7.90 -5.82 -7.70
N PHE A 108 6.63 -5.49 -7.41
CA PHE A 108 6.32 -4.64 -6.28
C PHE A 108 6.35 -5.33 -4.94
N LEU A 109 5.85 -6.55 -4.85
CA LEU A 109 5.93 -7.30 -3.61
C LEU A 109 7.41 -7.48 -3.23
N TRP A 110 8.28 -7.70 -4.22
CA TRP A 110 9.73 -7.65 -4.02
C TRP A 110 10.21 -6.27 -3.57
N TYR A 111 9.80 -5.17 -4.23
CA TYR A 111 10.15 -3.80 -3.82
C TYR A 111 9.74 -3.49 -2.37
N VAL A 112 8.52 -3.83 -1.98
CA VAL A 112 7.99 -3.71 -0.62
C VAL A 112 8.84 -4.49 0.37
N LYS A 113 9.25 -5.72 0.01
CA LYS A 113 10.15 -6.54 0.83
C LYS A 113 11.50 -5.88 1.03
N GLN A 114 12.10 -5.35 -0.03
CA GLN A 114 13.38 -4.63 0.03
C GLN A 114 13.31 -3.39 0.94
N CYS A 115 12.15 -2.73 1.00
CA CYS A 115 11.90 -1.62 1.94
C CYS A 115 11.64 -2.08 3.40
N GLY A 116 11.69 -3.38 3.68
CA GLY A 116 11.46 -3.94 5.01
C GLY A 116 9.99 -4.10 5.38
N GLY A 117 9.12 -4.29 4.38
CA GLY A 117 7.72 -4.65 4.52
C GLY A 117 6.74 -3.47 4.53
N VAL A 118 5.45 -3.80 4.46
CA VAL A 118 4.35 -2.82 4.33
C VAL A 118 4.35 -1.81 5.48
N LYS A 119 4.65 -2.27 6.71
CA LYS A 119 4.73 -1.40 7.89
C LYS A 119 5.82 -0.35 7.77
N ARG A 120 7.01 -0.70 7.26
CA ARG A 120 8.10 0.26 7.10
C ARG A 120 7.83 1.28 6.01
N LEU A 121 7.19 0.87 4.91
CA LEU A 121 6.73 1.80 3.88
C LEU A 121 5.73 2.84 4.42
N PHE A 122 4.80 2.44 5.30
CA PHE A 122 3.93 3.38 6.01
C PHE A 122 4.68 4.28 7.00
N LEU A 123 5.68 3.71 7.69
CA LEU A 123 6.52 4.39 8.67
C LEU A 123 7.65 5.22 8.05
N VAL A 124 7.65 5.44 6.72
CA VAL A 124 8.49 6.47 6.06
C VAL A 124 7.95 7.87 6.43
N LYS A 125 7.84 8.11 7.73
CA LYS A 125 7.75 9.39 8.42
C LYS A 125 9.11 10.12 8.39
N ASN A 126 10.13 9.56 7.70
CA ASN A 126 11.50 10.10 7.61
C ASN A 126 12.26 9.77 6.31
N GLY A 127 11.60 9.38 5.21
CA GLY A 127 12.29 9.14 3.94
C GLY A 127 12.14 10.32 2.99
N GLY A 128 13.00 11.31 3.12
CA GLY A 128 13.33 12.24 2.03
C GLY A 128 12.78 13.67 2.10
N GLN A 129 12.05 14.07 3.15
CA GLN A 129 11.66 15.50 3.34
C GLN A 129 11.97 16.01 4.75
N ALA A 130 13.25 15.99 5.11
CA ALA A 130 13.79 16.70 6.27
C ALA A 130 15.16 17.33 5.95
N ARG A 131 15.17 18.23 4.96
CA ARG A 131 16.08 19.39 4.83
C ARG A 131 15.20 20.41 4.08
N TYR A 132 14.73 21.49 4.68
CA TYR A 132 15.47 22.60 5.29
C TYR A 132 14.73 23.18 6.51
#